data_AF-A0A285MDF9-F1
#
_entry.id   AF-A0A285MDF9-F1
#
_cell.length_a   1.000
_cell.length_b   1.000
_cell.length_c   1.000
_cell.angle_alpha   90.00
_cell.angle_beta   90.00
_cell.angle_gamma   90.00
#
_symmetry.space_group_name_H-M   'P 1'
#
loop_
_entity.id
_entity.type
_entity.pdbx_description
1 polymer ?
#
loop_
_entity_poly.entity_id
_entity_poly.type
_entity_poly.pdbx_seq_one_letter_code
_entity_poly.pdbx_strand_id
1 'polypeptide(L)'
;MENASARNLWGDFLDAHLEFASEDAPKVIHFCDNEKDADTCANLVCKDIKRATSHSLLGIQLRKDVMPRIGDFAVVTDWSGKAKCIIRTTSVKLVPYFAIRSEHARLEGEGDKSLEYWQKTHWDYYTRELSDFNKAPKESMIVVFEEFEKIFQR
;
A
#
# COMPACT_ATOMS: atom_id res chain seq x y z
N MET A 1 -11.58 -15.02 3.37
CA MET A 1 -11.41 -13.66 3.94
C MET A 1 -12.14 -13.57 5.28
N GLU A 2 -11.44 -13.32 6.40
CA GLU A 2 -12.03 -13.31 7.76
C GLU A 2 -12.79 -12.02 8.09
N ASN A 3 -12.26 -10.87 7.68
CA ASN A 3 -12.87 -9.56 7.91
C ASN A 3 -14.22 -9.43 7.19
N ALA A 4 -15.32 -9.28 7.96
CA ALA A 4 -16.68 -9.22 7.42
C ALA A 4 -16.93 -7.98 6.55
N SER A 5 -16.40 -6.81 6.93
CA SER A 5 -16.54 -5.58 6.15
C SER A 5 -15.87 -5.71 4.79
N ALA A 6 -14.69 -6.33 4.74
CA ALA A 6 -13.93 -6.55 3.52
C ALA A 6 -14.60 -7.61 2.64
N ARG A 7 -15.09 -8.71 3.24
CA ARG A 7 -15.84 -9.75 2.52
C ARG A 7 -17.08 -9.19 1.82
N ASN A 8 -17.83 -8.33 2.52
CA ASN A 8 -19.01 -7.69 1.95
C ASN A 8 -18.64 -6.75 0.80
N LEU A 9 -17.60 -5.92 0.96
CA LEU A 9 -17.16 -5.01 -0.10
C LEU A 9 -16.67 -5.77 -1.35
N TRP A 10 -15.96 -6.88 -1.16
CA TRP A 10 -15.52 -7.75 -2.25
C TRP A 10 -16.70 -8.44 -2.95
N GLY A 11 -17.70 -8.90 -2.19
CA GLY A 11 -18.94 -9.45 -2.76
C GLY A 11 -19.65 -8.46 -3.68
N ASP A 12 -19.89 -7.24 -3.19
CA ASP A 12 -20.51 -6.18 -4.00
C ASP A 12 -19.71 -5.85 -5.27
N PHE A 13 -18.38 -5.87 -5.18
CA PHE A 13 -17.53 -5.66 -6.34
C PHE A 13 -17.70 -6.78 -7.38
N LEU A 14 -17.73 -8.03 -6.96
CA LEU A 14 -17.93 -9.17 -7.86
C LEU A 14 -19.34 -9.19 -8.47
N ASP A 15 -20.36 -8.75 -7.72
CA ASP A 15 -21.72 -8.59 -8.23
C ASP A 15 -21.79 -7.53 -9.35
N ALA A 16 -21.00 -6.46 -9.23
CA ALA A 16 -20.89 -5.41 -10.24
C ALA A 16 -19.93 -5.77 -11.40
N HIS A 17 -18.94 -6.63 -11.15
CA HIS A 17 -17.85 -6.97 -12.06
C HIS A 17 -17.63 -8.49 -12.13
N LEU A 18 -18.62 -9.19 -12.70
CA LEU A 18 -18.61 -10.64 -12.84
C LEU A 18 -17.41 -11.19 -13.63
N GLU A 19 -16.76 -10.35 -14.45
CA GLU A 19 -15.52 -10.70 -15.14
C GLU A 19 -14.37 -11.07 -14.20
N PHE A 20 -14.43 -10.69 -12.92
CA PHE A 20 -13.44 -11.05 -11.89
C PHE A 20 -13.92 -12.14 -10.93
N ALA A 21 -15.04 -12.81 -11.20
CA ALA A 21 -15.61 -13.81 -10.28
C ALA A 21 -14.71 -15.04 -10.04
N SER A 22 -13.74 -15.29 -10.92
CA SER A 22 -12.74 -16.36 -10.77
C SER A 22 -11.48 -15.94 -10.04
N GLU A 23 -11.33 -14.67 -9.67
CA GLU A 23 -10.16 -14.17 -8.94
C GLU A 23 -10.18 -14.67 -7.50
N ASP A 24 -8.98 -14.94 -6.96
CA ASP A 24 -8.81 -15.29 -5.56
C ASP A 24 -9.25 -14.12 -4.66
N ALA A 25 -9.69 -14.44 -3.44
CA ALA A 25 -10.06 -13.41 -2.49
C ALA A 25 -8.86 -12.49 -2.18
N PRO A 26 -9.01 -11.16 -2.31
CA PRO A 26 -7.92 -10.22 -2.12
C PRO A 26 -7.39 -10.22 -0.68
N LYS A 27 -6.15 -9.74 -0.53
CA LYS A 27 -5.61 -9.41 0.80
C LYS A 27 -6.41 -8.25 1.40
N VAL A 28 -6.55 -8.26 2.72
CA VAL A 28 -7.12 -7.15 3.49
C VAL A 28 -5.96 -6.41 4.15
N ILE A 29 -5.83 -5.13 3.84
CA ILE A 29 -4.69 -4.31 4.27
C ILE A 29 -5.15 -2.98 4.85
N HIS A 30 -4.37 -2.43 5.77
CA HIS A 30 -4.32 -0.99 6.02
C HIS A 30 -2.92 -0.49 5.67
N PHE A 31 -2.82 0.80 5.37
CA PHE A 31 -1.52 1.44 5.18
C PHE A 31 -0.95 1.88 6.53
N CYS A 32 0.37 2.06 6.57
CA CYS A 32 1.10 2.56 7.74
C CYS A 32 1.00 1.63 8.97
N ASP A 33 1.63 2.05 10.07
CA ASP A 33 1.76 1.27 11.31
C ASP A 33 1.12 1.96 12.53
N ASN A 34 0.30 2.98 12.30
CA ASN A 34 -0.44 3.68 13.34
C ASN A 34 -1.81 4.15 12.84
N GLU A 35 -2.74 4.35 13.78
CA GLU A 35 -4.15 4.67 13.51
C GLU A 35 -4.35 5.91 12.65
N LYS A 36 -3.69 7.01 13.01
CA LYS A 36 -3.85 8.29 12.33
C LYS A 36 -3.45 8.18 10.86
N ASP A 37 -2.30 7.57 10.59
CA ASP A 37 -1.76 7.51 9.24
C ASP A 37 -2.50 6.46 8.40
N ALA A 38 -2.93 5.34 9.00
CA ALA A 38 -3.77 4.35 8.33
C ALA A 38 -5.09 4.94 7.84
N ASP A 39 -5.80 5.66 8.72
CA ASP A 39 -7.07 6.30 8.41
C ASP A 39 -6.90 7.41 7.37
N THR A 40 -5.83 8.19 7.50
CA THR A 40 -5.49 9.25 6.54
C THR A 40 -5.21 8.67 5.16
N CYS A 41 -4.35 7.64 5.08
CA CYS A 41 -4.01 6.99 3.83
C CYS A 41 -5.22 6.36 3.15
N ALA A 42 -6.07 5.65 3.90
CA ALA A 42 -7.29 5.06 3.35
C ALA A 42 -8.20 6.12 2.72
N ASN A 43 -8.35 7.30 3.35
CA ASN A 43 -9.09 8.43 2.78
C ASN A 43 -8.42 9.01 1.52
N LEU A 44 -7.09 9.12 1.50
CA LEU A 44 -6.35 9.60 0.33
C LEU A 44 -6.51 8.65 -0.87
N VAL A 45 -6.51 7.34 -0.64
CA VAL A 45 -6.77 6.33 -1.67
C VAL A 45 -8.20 6.46 -2.21
N CYS A 46 -9.20 6.57 -1.32
CA CYS A 46 -10.59 6.78 -1.73
C CYS A 46 -10.79 8.05 -2.59
N LYS A 47 -9.95 9.06 -2.42
CA LYS A 47 -9.98 10.32 -3.20
C LYS A 47 -9.08 10.30 -4.44
N ASP A 48 -8.47 9.16 -4.77
CA ASP A 48 -7.51 9.00 -5.88
C ASP A 48 -6.28 9.92 -5.78
N ILE A 49 -5.96 10.36 -4.55
CA ILE A 49 -4.80 11.20 -4.24
C ILE A 49 -3.58 10.31 -3.98
N LYS A 50 -3.73 9.25 -3.17
CA LYS A 50 -2.70 8.23 -2.98
C LYS A 50 -2.94 7.10 -3.98
N ARG A 51 -2.00 6.92 -4.91
CA ARG A 51 -2.02 5.92 -5.98
C ARG A 51 -0.75 5.08 -6.05
N ALA A 52 0.12 5.21 -5.05
CA ALA A 52 1.32 4.41 -4.92
C ALA A 52 1.68 4.17 -3.46
N THR A 53 2.51 3.15 -3.23
CA THR A 53 3.10 2.79 -1.94
C THR A 53 4.53 2.27 -2.13
N SER A 54 5.37 2.45 -1.12
CA SER A 54 6.80 2.11 -1.18
C SER A 54 7.20 1.10 -0.11
N HIS A 55 7.37 -0.16 -0.49
CA HIS A 55 7.79 -1.21 0.44
C HIS A 55 9.32 -1.35 0.51
N SER A 56 9.84 -1.75 1.66
CA SER A 56 11.24 -2.18 1.78
C SER A 56 11.41 -3.59 1.17
N LEU A 57 12.22 -3.75 0.13
CA LEU A 57 12.51 -5.08 -0.43
C LEU A 57 13.14 -5.98 0.64
N LEU A 58 14.04 -5.41 1.45
CA LEU A 58 14.68 -6.12 2.55
C LEU A 58 13.64 -6.54 3.60
N GLY A 59 12.68 -5.67 3.93
CA GLY A 59 11.58 -5.97 4.86
C GLY A 59 10.73 -7.15 4.38
N ILE A 60 10.29 -7.12 3.12
CA ILE A 60 9.56 -8.22 2.48
C ILE A 60 10.33 -9.54 2.59
N GLN A 61 11.63 -9.52 2.24
CA GLN A 61 12.48 -10.72 2.27
C GLN A 61 12.64 -11.29 3.69
N LEU A 62 12.83 -10.43 4.69
CA LEU A 62 13.01 -10.83 6.08
C LEU A 62 11.72 -11.42 6.69
N ARG A 63 10.56 -10.85 6.36
CA ARG A 63 9.25 -11.39 6.73
C ARG A 63 8.83 -12.62 5.93
N LYS A 64 9.51 -12.92 4.81
CA LYS A 64 9.14 -13.93 3.82
C LYS A 64 7.76 -13.65 3.21
N ASP A 65 7.43 -12.36 3.06
CA ASP A 65 6.21 -11.92 2.41
C ASP A 65 6.28 -12.13 0.89
N VAL A 66 5.11 -12.27 0.27
CA VAL A 66 5.00 -12.36 -1.19
C VAL A 66 5.10 -10.96 -1.77
N MET A 67 5.97 -10.79 -2.77
CA MET A 67 6.10 -9.56 -3.56
C MET A 67 4.76 -9.17 -4.20
N PRO A 68 4.43 -7.87 -4.27
CA PRO A 68 3.26 -7.41 -5.00
C PRO A 68 3.42 -7.75 -6.50
N ARG A 69 2.32 -8.10 -7.15
CA ARG A 69 2.28 -8.43 -8.58
C ARG A 69 1.28 -7.53 -9.29
N ILE A 70 1.59 -7.21 -10.54
CA ILE A 70 0.66 -6.50 -11.42
C ILE A 70 -0.63 -7.33 -11.53
N GLY A 71 -1.76 -6.69 -11.29
CA GLY A 71 -3.09 -7.30 -11.30
C GLY A 71 -3.57 -7.77 -9.92
N ASP A 72 -2.72 -7.80 -8.88
CA ASP A 72 -3.15 -8.15 -7.53
C ASP A 72 -4.24 -7.17 -7.03
N PHE A 73 -5.24 -7.72 -6.36
CA PHE A 73 -6.31 -6.96 -5.70
C PHE A 73 -6.03 -6.86 -4.20
N ALA A 74 -6.37 -5.71 -3.62
CA ALA A 74 -6.36 -5.52 -2.18
C ALA A 74 -7.61 -4.74 -1.71
N VAL A 75 -8.19 -5.17 -0.60
CA VAL A 75 -9.21 -4.39 0.11
C VAL A 75 -8.51 -3.50 1.13
N VAL A 76 -8.62 -2.19 0.95
CA VAL A 76 -8.06 -1.18 1.86
C VAL A 76 -9.04 -0.92 2.99
N THR A 77 -8.56 -0.98 4.23
CA THR A 77 -9.31 -0.66 5.45
C THR A 77 -8.77 0.59 6.13
N ASP A 78 -9.58 1.16 7.03
CA ASP A 78 -9.05 2.00 8.11
C ASP A 78 -8.38 1.16 9.20
N TRP A 79 -7.85 1.81 10.25
CA TRP A 79 -7.19 1.15 11.37
C TRP A 79 -8.10 0.16 12.11
N SER A 80 -9.39 0.48 12.21
CA SER A 80 -10.39 -0.38 12.86
C SER A 80 -10.76 -1.63 12.04
N GLY A 81 -10.21 -1.76 10.82
CA GLY A 81 -10.51 -2.85 9.90
C GLY A 81 -11.80 -2.65 9.09
N LYS A 82 -12.39 -1.45 9.07
CA LYS A 82 -13.54 -1.17 8.22
C LYS A 82 -13.08 -0.92 6.79
N ALA A 83 -13.59 -1.72 5.86
CA ALA A 83 -13.25 -1.62 4.45
C ALA A 83 -13.70 -0.28 3.84
N LYS A 84 -12.83 0.32 3.02
CA LYS A 84 -13.04 1.64 2.41
C LYS A 84 -13.12 1.57 0.89
N CYS A 85 -12.21 0.83 0.27
CA CYS A 85 -12.18 0.66 -1.18
C CYS A 85 -11.40 -0.60 -1.57
N ILE A 86 -11.46 -0.95 -2.85
CA ILE A 86 -10.65 -1.99 -3.48
C ILE A 86 -9.69 -1.30 -4.44
N ILE A 87 -8.42 -1.69 -4.37
CA ILE A 87 -7.37 -1.27 -5.28
C ILE A 87 -6.86 -2.44 -6.10
N ARG A 88 -6.32 -2.14 -7.28
CA ARG A 88 -5.63 -3.09 -8.13
C ARG A 88 -4.25 -2.57 -8.49
N THR A 89 -3.23 -3.40 -8.29
CA THR A 89 -1.83 -3.06 -8.61
C THR A 89 -1.64 -2.97 -10.13
N THR A 90 -1.11 -1.86 -10.61
CA THR A 90 -0.91 -1.59 -12.04
C THR A 90 0.55 -1.58 -12.46
N SER A 91 1.48 -1.31 -11.53
CA SER A 91 2.92 -1.29 -11.81
C SER A 91 3.71 -1.63 -10.54
N VAL A 92 4.79 -2.38 -10.69
CA VAL A 92 5.72 -2.71 -9.60
C VAL A 92 7.14 -2.50 -10.12
N LYS A 93 7.90 -1.62 -9.48
CA LYS A 93 9.28 -1.27 -9.87
C LYS A 93 10.22 -1.41 -8.66
N LEU A 94 11.43 -1.87 -8.93
CA LEU A 94 12.50 -1.90 -7.93
C LEU A 94 13.37 -0.66 -8.13
N VAL A 95 13.35 0.25 -7.17
CA VAL A 95 14.01 1.55 -7.26
C VAL A 95 14.93 1.72 -6.04
N PRO A 96 16.21 2.09 -6.21
CA PRO A 96 17.03 2.47 -5.07
C PRO A 96 16.43 3.66 -4.32
N TYR A 97 16.49 3.66 -2.99
CA TYR A 97 15.92 4.74 -2.17
C TYR A 97 16.44 6.14 -2.56
N PHE A 98 17.75 6.28 -2.82
CA PHE A 98 18.34 7.55 -3.29
C PHE A 98 17.84 8.01 -4.68
N ALA A 99 17.22 7.11 -5.45
CA ALA A 99 16.68 7.39 -6.78
C ALA A 99 15.20 7.79 -6.74
N ILE A 100 14.57 7.79 -5.58
CA ILE A 100 13.23 8.34 -5.40
C ILE A 100 13.26 9.85 -5.66
N ARG A 101 12.20 10.34 -6.29
CA ARG A 101 12.04 11.71 -6.80
C ARG A 101 10.68 12.26 -6.41
N SER A 102 10.51 13.58 -6.56
CA SER A 102 9.29 14.26 -6.15
C SER A 102 8.04 13.76 -6.89
N GLU A 103 8.15 13.25 -8.11
CA GLU A 103 7.03 12.61 -8.81
C GLU A 103 6.50 11.35 -8.08
N HIS A 104 7.37 10.56 -7.45
CA HIS A 104 6.99 9.38 -6.69
C HIS A 104 6.23 9.79 -5.41
N ALA A 105 6.77 10.76 -4.67
CA ALA A 105 6.13 11.32 -3.48
C ALA A 105 4.74 11.90 -3.79
N ARG A 106 4.57 12.55 -4.96
CA ARG A 106 3.27 13.07 -5.41
C ARG A 106 2.25 11.97 -5.71
N LEU A 107 2.69 10.81 -6.19
CA LEU A 107 1.82 9.65 -6.40
C LEU A 107 1.39 9.01 -5.08
N GLU A 108 2.26 9.00 -4.06
CA GLU A 108 1.87 8.56 -2.71
C GLU A 108 0.96 9.58 -2.03
N GLY A 109 1.13 10.87 -2.30
CA GLY A 109 0.13 11.89 -1.99
C GLY A 109 -0.05 12.21 -0.50
N GLU A 110 0.80 11.66 0.37
CA GLU A 110 0.80 11.89 1.82
C GLU A 110 1.41 13.25 2.20
N GLY A 111 1.03 13.75 3.38
CA GLY A 111 1.53 15.02 3.91
C GLY A 111 1.31 16.20 2.95
N ASP A 112 2.38 16.95 2.69
CA ASP A 112 2.42 18.05 1.73
C ASP A 112 2.83 17.61 0.31
N LYS A 113 2.94 16.29 0.08
CA LYS A 113 3.34 15.66 -1.19
C LYS A 113 4.76 15.99 -1.64
N SER A 114 5.59 16.49 -0.72
CA SER A 114 6.99 16.80 -0.97
C SER A 114 7.88 15.54 -0.89
N LEU A 115 9.04 15.60 -1.54
CA LEU A 115 10.03 14.54 -1.43
C LEU A 115 10.63 14.50 -0.01
N GLU A 116 10.79 15.65 0.61
CA GLU A 116 11.33 15.83 1.95
C GLU A 116 10.43 15.15 2.99
N TYR A 117 9.10 15.34 2.88
CA TYR A 117 8.14 14.64 3.73
C TYR A 117 8.22 13.13 3.52
N TRP A 118 8.21 12.68 2.26
CA TRP A 118 8.31 11.26 1.92
C TRP A 118 9.57 10.62 2.50
N GLN A 119 10.73 11.26 2.32
CA GLN A 119 12.01 10.75 2.81
C GLN A 119 12.02 10.61 4.33
N LYS A 120 11.50 11.63 5.03
CA LYS A 120 11.43 11.58 6.49
C LYS A 120 10.53 10.44 6.97
N THR A 121 9.28 10.38 6.47
CA THR A 121 8.31 9.40 6.96
C THR A 121 8.70 7.97 6.61
N HIS A 122 9.22 7.74 5.39
CA HIS A 122 9.66 6.41 4.98
C HIS A 122 10.93 5.97 5.71
N TRP A 123 11.88 6.87 5.94
CA TRP A 123 13.07 6.54 6.73
C TRP A 123 12.71 6.16 8.17
N ASP A 124 11.82 6.92 8.81
CA ASP A 124 11.32 6.62 10.15
C ASP A 124 10.59 5.27 10.19
N TYR A 125 9.75 4.99 9.18
CA TYR A 125 9.03 3.72 9.05
C TYR A 125 9.99 2.54 8.84
N TYR A 126 10.89 2.61 7.86
CA TYR A 126 11.86 1.55 7.59
C TYR A 126 12.80 1.31 8.77
N THR A 127 13.12 2.34 9.54
CA THR A 127 13.89 2.19 10.79
C THR A 127 13.15 1.31 11.78
N ARG A 128 11.85 1.55 12.01
CA ARG A 128 11.04 0.72 12.90
C ARG A 128 10.89 -0.71 12.35
N GLU A 129 10.47 -0.82 11.09
CA GLU A 129 10.21 -2.10 10.42
C GLU A 129 11.42 -3.04 10.42
N LEU A 130 12.62 -2.51 10.16
CA LEU A 130 13.84 -3.30 10.06
C LEU A 130 14.50 -3.57 11.42
N SER A 131 14.16 -2.80 12.46
CA SER A 131 14.74 -2.94 13.79
C SER A 131 14.44 -4.28 14.43
N ASP A 132 13.25 -4.83 14.18
CA ASP A 132 12.82 -6.17 14.63
C ASP A 132 13.75 -7.29 14.14
N PHE A 133 14.50 -7.03 13.05
CA PHE A 133 15.44 -7.96 12.45
C PHE A 133 16.92 -7.58 12.70
N ASN A 134 17.18 -6.64 13.62
CA ASN A 134 18.50 -6.04 13.85
C ASN A 134 19.13 -5.49 12.56
N LYS A 135 18.29 -4.89 11.69
CA LYS A 135 18.70 -4.20 10.46
C LYS A 135 18.33 -2.72 10.56
N ALA A 136 18.93 -1.92 9.67
CA ALA A 136 18.67 -0.50 9.56
C ALA A 136 18.53 -0.12 8.07
N PRO A 137 17.74 0.92 7.74
CA PRO A 137 17.65 1.43 6.38
C PRO A 137 19.00 1.96 5.90
N LYS A 138 19.21 1.91 4.59
CA LYS A 138 20.38 2.45 3.90
C LYS A 138 19.89 3.20 2.69
N GLU A 139 20.55 4.29 2.31
CA GLU A 139 20.18 5.02 1.09
C GLU A 139 20.25 4.16 -0.18
N SER A 140 21.12 3.14 -0.18
CA SER A 140 21.25 2.17 -1.27
C SER A 140 20.22 1.03 -1.23
N MET A 141 19.31 0.99 -0.25
CA MET A 141 18.32 -0.07 -0.16
C MET A 141 17.33 0.01 -1.34
N ILE A 142 16.80 -1.14 -1.73
CA ILE A 142 15.79 -1.20 -2.79
C ILE A 142 14.40 -1.00 -2.18
N VAL A 143 13.70 -0.02 -2.73
CA VAL A 143 12.27 0.21 -2.54
C VAL A 143 11.51 -0.53 -3.63
N VAL A 144 10.51 -1.29 -3.23
CA VAL A 144 9.50 -1.85 -4.14
C VAL A 144 8.41 -0.79 -4.28
N PHE A 145 8.52 0.00 -5.35
CA PHE A 145 7.55 1.05 -5.66
C PHE A 145 6.36 0.43 -6.40
N GLU A 146 5.22 0.42 -5.74
CA GLU A 146 3.98 -0.17 -6.23
C GLU A 146 3.00 0.95 -6.57
N GLU A 147 2.54 0.99 -7.82
CA GLU A 147 1.47 1.87 -8.28
C GLU A 147 0.17 1.05 -8.38
N PHE A 148 -0.95 1.67 -8.02
CA PHE A 148 -2.25 1.04 -8.02
C PHE A 148 -3.36 2.03 -8.37
N GLU A 149 -4.51 1.48 -8.75
CA GLU A 149 -5.72 2.24 -9.02
C GLU A 149 -6.85 1.76 -8.12
N LYS A 150 -7.64 2.71 -7.62
CA LYS A 150 -8.91 2.39 -6.95
C LYS A 150 -9.91 1.97 -8.01
N ILE A 151 -10.41 0.74 -7.90
CA ILE A 151 -11.34 0.17 -8.87
C ILE A 151 -12.77 0.10 -8.35
N PHE A 152 -12.96 0.14 -7.02
CA PHE A 152 -14.27 0.04 -6.41
C PHE A 152 -14.32 0.72 -5.05
N GLN A 153 -15.44 1.39 -4.80
CA GLN A 153 -15.79 2.00 -3.53
C GLN A 153 -17.32 2.07 -3.48
N ARG A 154 -17.89 1.87 -2.29
CA ARG A 154 -19.33 2.07 -2.04
C ARG A 154 -19.69 3.54 -1.97
#